data_AF-A0A1Q4G6B1-F1
#
_entry.id   AF-A0A1Q4G6B1-F1
#
_cell.length_a   1.000
_cell.length_b   1.000
_cell.length_c   1.000
_cell.angle_alpha   90.00
_cell.angle_beta   90.00
_cell.angle_gamma   90.00
#
_symmetry.space_group_name_H-M   'P 1'
#
loop_
_entity.id
_entity.type
_entity.pdbx_description
1 polymer ?
#
loop_
_entity_poly.entity_id
_entity_poly.type
_entity_poly.pdbx_seq_one_letter_code
_entity_poly.pdbx_strand_id
1 'polypeptide(L)'
;MEVVCADCGHVHKFIVDVSDFSGFVCVNCHSYFKGTTLATLTFVKKFEVPKILQWAKLNESIQFKRMNYRIITKILRLTTTGAYGNEYVGLNNGNKNPIYLADGVDYTSVLHAISKKKVIVTPDSLCKFERGNYDLTYTDRQRVIYAEGFVFEDLDAESTVKTYLRTIDEDRFISEEFIDDDIEYYQGSYIDEKSYFSLFDFYKDYKFKSDLVGRQFEKLGVILVLLLASIFLALNFKQIGSDVYTFDETFKVKKASSEFIGTSFELKGEVSKTLLLEGISESKNYPLFLEIKLVNEKTNAVIQTNSFVHEYNDINYARGLTVDFCRVEPGIYHLVFVTSLSNASRDMALDVELSEDYKLTYGGTSYILLISFLVGAIILLWVYRYWSSELKNKDFFIRLDHVNLFSILKFRGLGFVLFIFVAAFTVITVLVNSSTSCKTTISTNTLEDHTYTGSRGHYYRSYYDEDGSGHK
;
A
#
# COMPACT_ATOMS: atom_id res chain seq x y z
N MET A 1 15.75 27.22 -38.02
CA MET A 1 16.15 26.34 -39.14
C MET A 1 15.05 25.39 -39.58
N GLU A 2 14.87 25.18 -40.90
CA GLU A 2 13.92 24.19 -41.45
C GLU A 2 14.69 23.09 -42.19
N VAL A 3 14.30 21.82 -41.99
CA VAL A 3 14.89 20.65 -42.67
C VAL A 3 13.75 19.82 -43.25
N VAL A 4 13.79 19.62 -44.58
CA VAL A 4 12.84 18.74 -45.25
C VAL A 4 13.48 17.38 -45.40
N CYS A 5 12.84 16.34 -44.86
CA CYS A 5 13.31 14.97 -45.03
C CYS A 5 13.15 14.56 -46.51
N ALA A 6 14.26 14.20 -47.17
CA ALA A 6 14.26 13.81 -48.57
C ALA A 6 13.50 12.49 -48.85
N ASP A 7 13.34 11.63 -47.83
CA ASP A 7 12.69 10.32 -47.96
C ASP A 7 11.16 10.40 -47.79
N CYS A 8 10.66 11.11 -46.77
CA CYS A 8 9.22 11.18 -46.48
C CYS A 8 8.57 12.57 -46.67
N GLY A 9 9.34 13.59 -47.04
CA GLY A 9 8.86 14.96 -47.22
C GLY A 9 8.46 15.69 -45.93
N HIS A 10 8.62 15.07 -44.76
CA HIS A 10 8.29 15.70 -43.48
C HIS A 10 9.19 16.91 -43.22
N VAL A 11 8.58 18.02 -42.80
CA VAL A 11 9.26 19.29 -42.56
C VAL A 11 9.51 19.46 -41.07
N HIS A 12 10.79 19.44 -40.69
CA HIS A 12 11.25 19.71 -39.34
C HIS A 12 11.59 21.18 -39.17
N LYS A 13 10.96 21.85 -38.20
CA LYS A 13 11.25 23.24 -37.84
C LYS A 13 11.98 23.30 -36.52
N PHE A 14 13.30 23.51 -36.55
CA PHE A 14 14.11 23.75 -35.36
C PHE A 14 14.10 25.24 -34.99
N ILE A 15 13.83 25.53 -33.71
CA ILE A 15 13.78 26.90 -33.19
C ILE A 15 15.19 27.52 -33.16
N VAL A 16 16.21 26.68 -32.98
CA VAL A 16 17.63 27.05 -33.00
C VAL A 16 18.26 26.67 -34.33
N ASP A 17 19.25 27.44 -34.75
CA ASP A 17 20.06 27.11 -35.92
C ASP A 17 21.24 26.23 -35.52
N VAL A 18 21.30 25.03 -36.10
CA VAL A 18 22.32 24.02 -35.82
C VAL A 18 23.42 24.11 -36.89
N SER A 19 24.67 24.18 -36.44
CA SER A 19 25.87 24.10 -37.28
C SER A 19 26.70 22.89 -36.88
N ASP A 20 27.71 22.56 -37.69
CA ASP A 20 28.75 21.57 -37.37
C ASP A 20 28.21 20.15 -37.12
N PHE A 21 27.06 19.81 -37.70
CA PHE A 21 26.50 18.46 -37.66
C PHE A 21 27.17 17.54 -38.69
N SER A 22 27.17 16.25 -38.42
CA SER A 22 27.68 15.18 -39.29
C SER A 22 26.55 14.41 -39.99
N GLY A 23 25.32 14.59 -39.53
CA GLY A 23 24.13 14.04 -40.17
C GLY A 23 22.81 14.49 -39.55
N PHE A 24 21.73 13.91 -40.06
CA PHE A 24 20.36 14.19 -39.62
C PHE A 24 19.50 12.92 -39.67
N VAL A 25 18.68 12.69 -38.64
CA VAL A 25 17.71 11.59 -38.58
C VAL A 25 16.30 12.14 -38.48
N CYS A 26 15.44 11.77 -39.43
CA CYS A 26 14.06 12.23 -39.49
C CYS A 26 13.20 11.57 -38.40
N VAL A 27 12.48 12.36 -37.59
CA VAL A 27 11.56 11.85 -36.55
C VAL A 27 10.35 11.09 -37.11
N ASN A 28 9.97 11.38 -38.35
CA ASN A 28 8.73 10.86 -38.93
C ASN A 28 8.95 9.51 -39.63
N CYS A 29 10.04 9.35 -40.38
CA CYS A 29 10.33 8.11 -41.07
C CYS A 29 11.58 7.37 -40.55
N HIS A 30 12.31 7.95 -39.59
CA HIS A 30 13.50 7.37 -38.95
C HIS A 30 14.68 7.12 -39.92
N SER A 31 14.65 7.75 -41.09
CA SER A 31 15.72 7.70 -42.07
C SER A 31 16.89 8.59 -41.64
N TYR A 32 18.08 8.00 -41.61
CA TYR A 32 19.36 8.65 -41.33
C TYR A 32 20.01 9.11 -42.63
N PHE A 33 20.43 10.37 -42.62
CA PHE A 33 21.18 11.00 -43.68
C PHE A 33 22.52 11.50 -43.14
N LYS A 34 23.61 11.24 -43.87
CA LYS A 34 24.96 11.70 -43.53
C LYS A 34 25.35 12.89 -44.39
N GLY A 35 26.06 13.85 -43.81
CA GLY A 35 26.54 15.05 -44.50
C GLY A 35 26.67 16.24 -43.57
N THR A 36 27.52 17.19 -43.94
CA THR A 36 27.88 18.36 -43.11
C THR A 36 27.07 19.62 -43.43
N THR A 37 26.23 19.56 -44.46
CA THR A 37 25.27 20.61 -44.82
C THR A 37 23.95 20.00 -45.25
N LEU A 38 22.85 20.77 -45.14
CA LEU A 38 21.52 20.26 -45.52
C LEU A 38 21.42 19.88 -47.00
N ALA A 39 22.18 20.55 -47.87
CA ALA A 39 22.20 20.28 -49.30
C ALA A 39 22.98 19.01 -49.66
N THR A 40 23.86 18.53 -48.77
CA THR A 40 24.74 17.38 -49.00
C THR A 40 24.31 16.13 -48.23
N LEU A 41 23.11 16.14 -47.63
CA LEU A 41 22.59 15.01 -46.88
C LEU A 41 22.29 13.83 -47.82
N THR A 42 22.99 12.72 -47.63
CA THR A 42 22.77 11.47 -48.38
C THR A 42 22.17 10.40 -47.47
N PHE A 43 21.15 9.69 -47.97
CA PHE A 43 20.52 8.61 -47.22
C PHE A 43 21.52 7.47 -46.96
N VAL A 44 21.50 6.93 -45.74
CA VAL A 44 22.36 5.81 -45.32
C VAL A 44 21.52 4.60 -44.94
N LYS A 45 20.69 4.73 -43.92
CA LYS A 45 19.85 3.65 -43.38
C LYS A 45 18.58 4.19 -42.73
N LYS A 46 17.69 3.28 -42.33
CA LYS A 46 16.50 3.60 -41.55
C LYS A 46 16.56 2.87 -40.21
N PHE A 47 16.34 3.60 -39.13
CA PHE A 47 16.29 3.01 -37.79
C PHE A 47 14.95 2.37 -37.50
N GLU A 48 14.97 1.32 -36.67
CA GLU A 48 13.76 0.79 -36.06
C GLU A 48 13.35 1.66 -34.87
N VAL A 49 12.04 1.90 -34.73
CA VAL A 49 11.52 2.71 -33.62
C VAL A 49 11.71 1.94 -32.30
N PRO A 50 12.40 2.52 -31.31
CA PRO A 50 12.67 1.83 -30.07
C PRO A 50 11.37 1.67 -29.27
N LYS A 51 11.21 0.51 -28.63
CA LYS A 51 10.15 0.27 -27.65
C LYS A 51 10.46 0.86 -26.27
N ILE A 52 11.68 1.37 -26.11
CA ILE A 52 12.20 1.97 -24.87
C ILE A 52 11.78 3.44 -24.81
N LEU A 53 11.52 3.93 -23.59
CA LEU A 53 11.14 5.33 -23.40
C LEU A 53 12.33 6.24 -23.69
N GLN A 54 12.10 7.29 -24.46
CA GLN A 54 12.98 8.45 -24.49
C GLN A 54 12.26 9.61 -23.80
N TRP A 55 12.95 10.25 -22.86
CA TRP A 55 12.35 11.27 -21.99
C TRP A 55 12.16 12.61 -22.69
N ALA A 56 13.08 12.95 -23.59
CA ALA A 56 13.08 14.21 -24.31
C ALA A 56 12.33 14.14 -25.66
N LYS A 57 11.79 15.29 -26.09
CA LYS A 57 11.30 15.53 -27.45
C LYS A 57 12.23 16.50 -28.17
N LEU A 58 12.34 16.37 -29.50
CA LEU A 58 13.01 17.40 -30.30
C LEU A 58 12.30 18.75 -30.15
N ASN A 59 13.09 19.84 -30.14
CA ASN A 59 12.70 21.23 -29.85
C ASN A 59 12.17 21.53 -28.44
N GLU A 60 12.12 20.53 -27.57
CA GLU A 60 11.71 20.73 -26.20
C GLU A 60 12.60 21.76 -25.50
N SER A 61 11.97 22.67 -24.74
CA SER A 61 12.69 23.67 -23.96
C SER A 61 13.01 23.09 -22.60
N ILE A 62 14.29 22.93 -22.31
CA ILE A 62 14.76 22.56 -20.98
C ILE A 62 15.47 23.75 -20.34
N GLN A 63 15.33 23.88 -19.02
CA GLN A 63 16.05 24.88 -18.24
C GLN A 63 17.04 24.14 -17.34
N PHE A 64 18.34 24.35 -17.59
CA PHE A 64 19.38 23.83 -16.72
C PHE A 64 20.12 25.00 -16.08
N LYS A 65 20.11 25.05 -14.75
CA LYS A 65 20.56 26.21 -13.97
C LYS A 65 19.83 27.48 -14.45
N ARG A 66 20.55 28.49 -14.92
CA ARG A 66 19.99 29.77 -15.41
C ARG A 66 19.96 29.87 -16.94
N MET A 67 20.17 28.77 -17.65
CA MET A 67 20.21 28.73 -19.10
C MET A 67 19.08 27.87 -19.67
N ASN A 68 18.54 28.32 -20.80
CA ASN A 68 17.51 27.60 -21.55
C ASN A 68 18.13 26.96 -22.78
N TYR A 69 17.84 25.68 -22.99
CA TYR A 69 18.33 24.90 -24.12
C TYR A 69 17.16 24.31 -24.90
N ARG A 70 17.39 24.07 -26.19
CA ARG A 70 16.48 23.35 -27.09
C ARG A 70 17.10 22.02 -27.44
N ILE A 71 16.40 20.92 -27.15
CA ILE A 71 16.85 19.58 -27.53
C ILE A 71 16.85 19.46 -29.05
N ILE A 72 18.00 19.18 -29.64
CA ILE A 72 18.19 19.05 -31.10
C ILE A 72 18.56 17.64 -31.53
N THR A 73 18.97 16.81 -30.58
CA THR A 73 19.46 15.45 -30.80
C THR A 73 18.94 14.54 -29.72
N LYS A 74 18.56 13.33 -30.12
CA LYS A 74 18.27 12.22 -29.22
C LYS A 74 18.98 10.99 -29.77
N ILE A 75 19.73 10.29 -28.95
CA ILE A 75 20.46 9.07 -29.30
C ILE A 75 20.13 8.01 -28.24
N LEU A 76 19.94 6.77 -28.67
CA LEU A 76 19.85 5.59 -27.82
C LEU A 76 21.00 4.68 -28.18
N ARG A 77 21.82 4.36 -27.18
CA ARG A 77 22.95 3.46 -27.29
C ARG A 77 22.67 2.13 -26.61
N LEU A 78 23.33 1.10 -27.12
CA LEU A 78 23.38 -0.22 -26.53
C LEU A 78 24.84 -0.57 -26.26
N THR A 79 25.16 -0.87 -25.00
CA THR A 79 26.49 -1.33 -24.61
C THR A 79 26.71 -2.80 -24.98
N THR A 80 27.95 -3.25 -24.94
CA THR A 80 28.29 -4.67 -25.15
C THR A 80 27.64 -5.62 -24.13
N THR A 81 27.38 -5.13 -22.92
CA THR A 81 26.68 -5.86 -21.86
C THR A 81 25.16 -5.91 -22.05
N GLY A 82 24.62 -5.21 -23.05
CA GLY A 82 23.19 -5.14 -23.35
C GLY A 82 22.44 -4.07 -22.55
N ALA A 83 23.13 -3.18 -21.84
CA ALA A 83 22.54 -2.05 -21.16
C ALA A 83 22.21 -0.93 -22.15
N TYR A 84 21.11 -0.23 -21.89
CA TYR A 84 20.66 0.91 -22.71
C TYR A 84 21.08 2.22 -22.05
N GLY A 85 21.50 3.18 -22.87
CA GLY A 85 21.77 4.56 -22.46
C GLY A 85 21.13 5.55 -23.43
N ASN A 86 20.43 6.55 -22.90
CA ASN A 86 19.94 7.68 -23.68
C ASN A 86 20.92 8.83 -23.61
N GLU A 87 21.09 9.52 -24.73
CA GLU A 87 21.87 10.74 -24.84
C GLU A 87 21.06 11.82 -25.55
N TYR A 88 21.15 13.04 -25.05
CA TYR A 88 20.49 14.20 -25.62
C TYR A 88 21.45 15.37 -25.75
N VAL A 89 21.36 16.09 -26.85
CA VAL A 89 22.10 17.34 -27.05
C VAL A 89 21.13 18.52 -27.08
N GLY A 90 21.38 19.49 -26.22
CA GLY A 90 20.63 20.75 -26.18
C GLY A 90 21.50 21.92 -26.61
N LEU A 91 20.95 22.85 -27.39
CA LEU A 91 21.61 24.12 -27.74
C LEU A 91 20.93 25.31 -27.08
N ASN A 92 21.71 26.23 -26.54
CA ASN A 92 21.20 27.49 -26.02
C ASN A 92 20.99 28.50 -27.17
N ASN A 93 19.83 29.17 -27.18
CA ASN A 93 19.46 30.19 -28.16
C ASN A 93 20.48 31.36 -28.27
N GLY A 94 21.23 31.67 -27.21
CA GLY A 94 22.15 32.81 -27.18
C GLY A 94 23.54 32.50 -27.75
N ASN A 95 24.29 31.64 -27.06
CA ASN A 95 25.71 31.41 -27.34
C ASN A 95 25.99 30.10 -28.10
N LYS A 96 24.96 29.33 -28.44
CA LYS A 96 25.06 27.99 -29.05
C LYS A 96 25.95 26.98 -28.31
N ASN A 97 26.30 27.25 -27.05
CA ASN A 97 27.04 26.30 -26.23
C ASN A 97 26.16 25.05 -26.02
N PRO A 98 26.65 23.84 -26.37
CA PRO A 98 25.91 22.63 -26.15
C PRO A 98 25.86 22.24 -24.67
N ILE A 99 24.76 21.61 -24.30
CA ILE A 99 24.64 20.78 -23.10
C ILE A 99 24.41 19.35 -23.56
N TYR A 100 25.14 18.42 -22.97
CA TYR A 100 24.96 16.99 -23.19
C TYR A 100 24.29 16.42 -21.94
N LEU A 101 23.27 15.62 -22.15
CA LEU A 101 22.50 14.96 -21.10
C LEU A 101 22.55 13.47 -21.37
N ALA A 102 22.84 12.67 -20.35
CA ALA A 102 22.85 11.23 -20.49
C ALA A 102 22.14 10.54 -19.32
N ASP A 103 21.39 9.48 -19.62
CA ASP A 103 20.78 8.60 -18.63
C ASP A 103 20.93 7.13 -19.01
N GLY A 104 21.21 6.30 -18.01
CA GLY A 104 21.34 4.86 -18.15
C GLY A 104 20.61 4.11 -17.04
N VAL A 105 20.98 2.85 -16.84
CA VAL A 105 20.36 1.99 -15.82
C VAL A 105 20.63 2.50 -14.39
N ASP A 106 21.81 3.06 -14.16
CA ASP A 106 22.35 3.39 -12.84
C ASP A 106 22.93 4.81 -12.76
N TYR A 107 22.76 5.63 -13.80
CA TYR A 107 23.27 7.01 -13.82
C TYR A 107 22.33 7.99 -14.52
N THR A 108 22.41 9.24 -14.08
CA THR A 108 21.88 10.42 -14.76
C THR A 108 22.91 11.53 -14.67
N SER A 109 23.29 12.12 -15.80
CA SER A 109 24.41 13.04 -15.85
C SER A 109 24.23 14.17 -16.86
N VAL A 110 25.02 15.22 -16.64
CA VAL A 110 25.12 16.37 -17.53
C VAL A 110 26.58 16.59 -17.85
N LEU A 111 26.89 16.80 -19.13
CA LEU A 111 28.24 16.99 -19.60
C LEU A 111 28.39 18.24 -20.47
N HIS A 112 29.61 18.76 -20.49
CA HIS A 112 30.04 19.84 -21.35
C HIS A 112 31.36 19.46 -22.03
N ALA A 113 31.44 19.68 -23.34
CA ALA A 113 32.66 19.46 -24.10
C ALA A 113 33.82 20.29 -23.53
N ILE A 114 35.00 19.67 -23.42
CA ILE A 114 36.24 20.31 -22.98
C ILE A 114 37.34 20.07 -24.00
N SER A 115 38.21 21.06 -24.15
CA SER A 115 39.32 20.97 -25.11
C SER A 115 40.32 19.90 -24.68
N LYS A 116 40.65 18.97 -25.60
CA LYS A 116 41.73 17.97 -25.49
C LYS A 116 43.04 18.53 -24.95
N LYS A 117 43.43 19.76 -25.34
CA LYS A 117 44.66 20.43 -24.84
C LYS A 117 44.68 20.70 -23.33
N LYS A 118 43.52 20.64 -22.65
CA LYS A 118 43.39 20.86 -21.21
C LYS A 118 43.40 19.57 -20.39
N VAL A 119 43.37 18.41 -21.05
CA VAL A 119 43.29 17.10 -20.43
C VAL A 119 44.63 16.39 -20.58
N ILE A 120 45.12 15.81 -19.49
CA ILE A 120 46.33 14.98 -19.50
C ILE A 120 45.94 13.61 -18.97
N VAL A 121 45.97 12.59 -19.84
CA VAL A 121 45.72 11.19 -19.46
C VAL A 121 47.05 10.46 -19.42
N THR A 122 47.35 9.81 -18.29
CA THR A 122 48.55 8.99 -18.12
C THR A 122 48.27 7.51 -18.42
N PRO A 123 49.30 6.71 -18.75
CA PRO A 123 49.16 5.26 -18.94
C PRO A 123 48.63 4.53 -17.70
N ASP A 124 48.87 5.07 -16.50
CA ASP A 124 48.44 4.50 -15.23
C ASP A 124 46.95 4.76 -14.92
N SER A 125 46.13 5.00 -15.95
CA SER A 125 44.69 5.20 -15.84
C SER A 125 44.26 6.45 -15.03
N LEU A 126 45.14 7.45 -14.94
CA LEU A 126 44.87 8.72 -14.26
C LEU A 126 44.67 9.83 -15.28
N CYS A 127 43.63 10.63 -15.08
CA CYS A 127 43.30 11.81 -15.87
C CYS A 127 43.44 13.07 -15.01
N LYS A 128 44.12 14.09 -15.54
CA LYS A 128 44.23 15.42 -14.94
C LYS A 128 43.49 16.44 -15.79
N PHE A 129 42.61 17.18 -15.14
CA PHE A 129 41.89 18.30 -15.74
C PHE A 129 41.81 19.44 -14.73
N GLU A 130 42.23 20.64 -15.14
CA GLU A 130 42.39 21.80 -14.27
C GLU A 130 43.22 21.48 -13.01
N ARG A 131 42.64 21.63 -11.81
CA ARG A 131 43.26 21.30 -10.51
C ARG A 131 42.80 19.94 -9.96
N GLY A 132 42.07 19.15 -10.73
CA GLY A 132 41.51 17.87 -10.32
C GLY A 132 42.34 16.68 -10.83
N ASN A 133 42.44 15.64 -10.01
CA ASN A 133 42.86 14.30 -10.42
C ASN A 133 41.63 13.40 -10.50
N TYR A 134 41.60 12.55 -11.50
CA TYR A 134 40.50 11.66 -11.81
C TYR A 134 41.05 10.26 -12.12
N ASP A 135 40.46 9.22 -11.55
CA ASP A 135 40.88 7.84 -11.73
C ASP A 135 39.90 7.11 -12.66
N LEU A 136 40.41 6.31 -13.58
CA LEU A 136 39.57 5.48 -14.46
C LEU A 136 38.77 4.49 -13.63
N THR A 137 37.46 4.47 -13.83
CA THR A 137 36.56 3.58 -13.09
C THR A 137 35.67 2.76 -14.01
N TYR A 138 35.42 3.23 -15.23
CA TYR A 138 34.56 2.55 -16.17
C TYR A 138 35.09 2.68 -17.60
N THR A 139 34.92 1.61 -18.38
CA THR A 139 35.22 1.56 -19.81
C THR A 139 34.22 0.64 -20.48
N ASP A 140 33.60 1.09 -21.55
CA ASP A 140 32.67 0.27 -22.33
C ASP A 140 32.72 0.63 -23.81
N ARG A 141 32.22 -0.30 -24.62
CA ARG A 141 31.96 -0.10 -26.04
C ARG A 141 30.46 -0.07 -26.26
N GLN A 142 30.05 0.84 -27.12
CA GLN A 142 28.64 1.10 -27.36
C GLN A 142 28.40 1.39 -28.84
N ARG A 143 27.17 1.12 -29.27
CA ARG A 143 26.72 1.41 -30.63
C ARG A 143 25.37 2.13 -30.60
N VAL A 144 25.15 2.99 -31.57
CA VAL A 144 23.87 3.67 -31.75
C VAL A 144 22.86 2.68 -32.33
N ILE A 145 21.75 2.48 -31.63
CA ILE A 145 20.64 1.64 -32.10
C ILE A 145 19.43 2.46 -32.54
N TYR A 146 19.36 3.72 -32.13
CA TYR A 146 18.35 4.67 -32.58
C TYR A 146 18.80 6.11 -32.37
N ALA A 147 18.35 7.01 -33.24
CA ALA A 147 18.57 8.44 -33.08
C ALA A 147 17.45 9.27 -33.73
N GLU A 148 17.34 10.54 -33.34
CA GLU A 148 16.47 11.55 -33.94
C GLU A 148 17.15 12.92 -33.91
N GLY A 149 16.92 13.73 -34.95
CA GLY A 149 17.40 15.10 -35.02
C GLY A 149 18.79 15.22 -35.66
N PHE A 150 19.50 16.32 -35.38
CA PHE A 150 20.87 16.50 -35.85
C PHE A 150 21.82 15.62 -35.07
N VAL A 151 22.81 15.02 -35.73
CA VAL A 151 23.83 14.20 -35.06
C VAL A 151 25.22 14.71 -35.39
N PHE A 152 26.15 14.49 -34.46
CA PHE A 152 27.51 15.03 -34.50
C PHE A 152 28.57 13.95 -34.68
N GLU A 153 28.13 12.70 -34.86
CA GLU A 153 28.96 11.50 -35.01
C GLU A 153 28.44 10.62 -36.16
N ASP A 154 29.25 9.66 -36.59
CA ASP A 154 28.82 8.60 -37.47
C ASP A 154 28.05 7.51 -36.72
N LEU A 155 26.74 7.43 -36.96
CA LEU A 155 25.84 6.50 -36.26
C LEU A 155 25.98 5.03 -36.69
N ASP A 156 26.92 4.70 -37.60
CA ASP A 156 27.29 3.32 -37.94
C ASP A 156 28.56 2.84 -37.23
N ALA A 157 29.37 3.75 -36.70
CA ALA A 157 30.59 3.40 -35.99
C ALA A 157 30.30 2.94 -34.56
N GLU A 158 31.12 2.01 -34.05
CA GLU A 158 31.18 1.75 -32.61
C GLU A 158 31.97 2.86 -31.93
N SER A 159 31.48 3.33 -30.78
CA SER A 159 32.22 4.25 -29.92
C SER A 159 32.69 3.56 -28.65
N THR A 160 33.79 4.05 -28.10
CA THR A 160 34.31 3.60 -26.80
C THR A 160 34.26 4.77 -25.83
N VAL A 161 33.75 4.53 -24.63
CA VAL A 161 33.72 5.51 -23.56
C VAL A 161 34.62 5.06 -22.41
N LYS A 162 35.37 6.00 -21.85
CA LYS A 162 36.09 5.82 -20.58
C LYS A 162 35.69 6.92 -19.62
N THR A 163 35.33 6.52 -18.39
CA THR A 163 34.91 7.46 -17.35
C THR A 163 35.93 7.50 -16.24
N TYR A 164 36.46 8.70 -15.99
CA TYR A 164 37.40 8.99 -14.92
C TYR A 164 36.68 9.75 -13.82
N LEU A 165 36.57 9.17 -12.61
CA LEU A 165 35.91 9.79 -11.47
C LEU A 165 36.88 10.63 -10.66
N ARG A 166 36.44 11.79 -10.19
CA ARG A 166 37.30 12.68 -9.42
C ARG A 166 37.57 12.10 -8.04
N THR A 167 38.84 12.07 -7.64
CA THR A 167 39.30 11.36 -6.43
C THR A 167 38.81 11.94 -5.09
N ILE A 168 38.33 13.19 -5.08
CA ILE A 168 37.87 13.89 -3.87
C ILE A 168 36.34 14.00 -3.82
N ASP A 169 35.67 13.90 -4.96
CA ASP A 169 34.24 14.21 -5.12
C ASP A 169 33.70 13.40 -6.31
N GLU A 170 33.15 12.23 -6.00
CA GLU A 170 32.71 11.23 -6.99
C GLU A 170 31.54 11.70 -7.86
N ASP A 171 30.89 12.82 -7.52
CA ASP A 171 29.81 13.41 -8.33
C ASP A 171 30.32 14.05 -9.63
N ARG A 172 31.65 14.25 -9.78
CA ARG A 172 32.25 14.82 -10.99
C ARG A 172 33.14 13.82 -11.71
N PHE A 173 33.07 13.84 -13.03
CA PHE A 173 33.86 12.94 -13.87
C PHE A 173 34.37 13.61 -15.14
N ILE A 174 35.34 12.95 -15.78
CA ILE A 174 35.75 13.22 -17.17
C ILE A 174 35.33 12.01 -18.01
N SER A 175 34.61 12.26 -19.10
CA SER A 175 34.35 11.26 -20.15
C SER A 175 35.39 11.45 -21.25
N GLU A 176 36.13 10.39 -21.57
CA GLU A 176 36.93 10.29 -22.80
C GLU A 176 36.16 9.39 -23.77
N GLU A 177 35.78 9.95 -24.91
CA GLU A 177 34.95 9.26 -25.90
C GLU A 177 35.70 9.16 -27.22
N PHE A 178 35.86 7.92 -27.71
CA PHE A 178 36.42 7.65 -29.02
C PHE A 178 35.28 7.51 -30.03
N ILE A 179 35.16 8.49 -30.91
CA ILE A 179 34.07 8.67 -31.88
C ILE A 179 34.71 9.11 -33.20
N ASP A 180 34.29 8.52 -34.32
CA ASP A 180 34.75 8.89 -35.68
C ASP A 180 36.28 8.98 -35.85
N ASP A 181 37.01 8.03 -35.25
CA ASP A 181 38.48 7.97 -35.20
C ASP A 181 39.17 9.16 -34.48
N ASP A 182 38.43 10.02 -33.76
CA ASP A 182 38.97 11.05 -32.86
C ASP A 182 38.60 10.77 -31.39
N ILE A 183 39.32 11.45 -30.50
CA ILE A 183 39.07 11.44 -29.06
C ILE A 183 38.49 12.78 -28.65
N GLU A 184 37.27 12.74 -28.15
CA GLU A 184 36.56 13.84 -27.53
C GLU A 184 36.60 13.73 -26.01
N TYR A 185 36.56 14.87 -25.33
CA TYR A 185 36.56 14.93 -23.88
C TYR A 185 35.40 15.76 -23.38
N TYR A 186 34.75 15.27 -22.34
CA TYR A 186 33.63 15.93 -21.69
C TYR A 186 33.86 16.01 -20.19
N GLN A 187 33.56 17.17 -19.60
CA GLN A 187 33.43 17.32 -18.17
C GLN A 187 31.99 17.02 -17.76
N GLY A 188 31.80 15.98 -16.96
CA GLY A 188 30.51 15.51 -16.49
C GLY A 188 30.26 15.79 -15.02
N SER A 189 28.99 15.82 -14.65
CA SER A 189 28.54 15.75 -13.26
C SER A 189 27.29 14.87 -13.17
N TYR A 190 27.26 13.99 -12.17
CA TYR A 190 26.06 13.23 -11.85
C TYR A 190 25.02 14.16 -11.22
N ILE A 191 23.77 13.89 -11.54
CA ILE A 191 22.61 14.61 -11.03
C ILE A 191 21.64 13.57 -10.48
N ASP A 192 20.92 13.89 -9.42
CA ASP A 192 19.88 12.98 -8.93
C ASP A 192 18.81 12.75 -10.01
N GLU A 193 18.34 11.50 -10.08
CA GLU A 193 17.41 11.02 -11.11
C GLU A 193 16.16 11.90 -11.23
N LYS A 194 15.61 12.35 -10.09
CA LYS A 194 14.40 13.18 -10.06
C LYS A 194 14.66 14.57 -10.65
N SER A 195 15.75 15.23 -10.28
CA SER A 195 16.12 16.52 -10.84
C SER A 195 16.42 16.41 -12.34
N TYR A 196 17.14 15.37 -12.76
CA TYR A 196 17.45 15.14 -14.17
C TYR A 196 16.18 14.95 -15.01
N PHE A 197 15.31 14.00 -14.65
CA PHE A 197 14.10 13.77 -15.44
C PHE A 197 13.11 14.94 -15.35
N SER A 198 13.10 15.71 -14.25
CA SER A 198 12.27 16.92 -14.14
C SER A 198 12.61 18.01 -15.15
N LEU A 199 13.74 17.92 -15.85
CA LEU A 199 14.05 18.79 -16.98
C LEU A 199 13.03 18.59 -18.12
N PHE A 200 12.55 17.36 -18.30
CA PHE A 200 11.74 16.97 -19.44
C PHE A 200 10.22 17.05 -19.20
N ASP A 201 9.49 17.57 -20.18
CA ASP A 201 8.04 17.73 -20.20
C ASP A 201 7.31 16.40 -20.09
N PHE A 202 7.85 15.32 -20.68
CA PHE A 202 7.25 13.99 -20.54
C PHE A 202 7.19 13.56 -19.07
N TYR A 203 8.29 13.74 -18.32
CA TYR A 203 8.34 13.39 -16.90
C TYR A 203 7.45 14.32 -16.06
N LYS A 204 7.42 15.63 -16.37
CA LYS A 204 6.53 16.59 -15.71
C LYS A 204 5.06 16.18 -15.88
N ASP A 205 4.64 15.84 -17.10
CA ASP A 205 3.29 15.35 -17.40
C ASP A 205 3.00 14.02 -16.69
N TYR A 206 3.93 13.07 -16.76
CA TYR A 206 3.83 11.79 -16.05
C TYR A 206 3.62 11.99 -14.54
N LYS A 207 4.45 12.81 -13.90
CA LYS A 207 4.37 13.09 -12.47
C LYS A 207 3.06 13.77 -12.10
N PHE A 208 2.65 14.77 -12.88
CA PHE A 208 1.36 15.45 -12.69
C PHE A 208 0.18 14.47 -12.79
N LYS A 209 0.15 13.62 -13.81
CA LYS A 209 -0.89 12.59 -13.96
C LYS A 209 -0.84 11.53 -12.87
N SER A 210 0.35 11.11 -12.45
CA SER A 210 0.56 10.18 -11.33
C SER A 210 -0.02 10.74 -10.03
N ASP A 211 0.24 12.01 -9.72
CA ASP A 211 -0.30 12.68 -8.54
C ASP A 211 -1.84 12.78 -8.60
N LEU A 212 -2.39 13.11 -9.78
CA LEU A 212 -3.84 13.11 -9.99
C LEU A 212 -4.44 11.72 -9.80
N VAL A 213 -3.80 10.67 -10.32
CA VAL A 213 -4.24 9.28 -10.14
C VAL A 213 -4.23 8.91 -8.66
N GLY A 214 -3.18 9.27 -7.92
CA GLY A 214 -3.09 9.08 -6.47
C GLY A 214 -4.28 9.69 -5.71
N ARG A 215 -4.64 10.95 -6.02
CA ARG A 215 -5.81 11.61 -5.41
C ARG A 215 -7.13 10.92 -5.72
N GLN A 216 -7.26 10.35 -6.90
CA GLN A 216 -8.48 9.62 -7.27
C GLN A 216 -8.56 8.25 -6.58
N PHE A 217 -7.43 7.57 -6.34
CA PHE A 217 -7.39 6.38 -5.47
C PHE A 217 -7.84 6.72 -4.04
N GLU A 218 -7.42 7.87 -3.50
CA GLU A 218 -7.87 8.34 -2.19
C GLU A 218 -9.39 8.59 -2.16
N LYS A 219 -9.94 9.26 -3.18
CA LYS A 219 -11.40 9.46 -3.32
C LYS A 219 -12.15 8.13 -3.42
N LEU A 220 -11.62 7.19 -4.19
CA LEU A 220 -12.20 5.85 -4.33
C LEU A 220 -12.20 5.11 -2.99
N GLY A 221 -11.13 5.26 -2.20
CA GLY A 221 -11.05 4.76 -0.83
C GLY A 221 -12.16 5.31 0.05
N VAL A 222 -12.36 6.64 0.07
CA VAL A 222 -13.44 7.27 0.85
C VAL A 222 -14.81 6.75 0.42
N ILE A 223 -15.08 6.66 -0.89
CA ILE A 223 -16.34 6.12 -1.42
C ILE A 223 -16.55 4.68 -0.94
N LEU A 224 -15.51 3.84 -1.00
CA LEU A 224 -15.58 2.44 -0.62
C LEU A 224 -15.83 2.29 0.89
N VAL A 225 -15.18 3.08 1.73
CA VAL A 225 -15.42 3.10 3.19
C VAL A 225 -16.87 3.47 3.48
N LEU A 226 -17.36 4.57 2.88
CA LEU A 226 -18.75 5.01 3.06
C LEU A 226 -19.75 3.95 2.59
N LEU A 227 -19.47 3.28 1.46
CA LEU A 227 -20.31 2.23 0.93
C LEU A 227 -20.37 1.01 1.87
N LEU A 228 -19.22 0.50 2.31
CA LEU A 228 -19.16 -0.64 3.24
C LEU A 228 -19.83 -0.31 4.58
N ALA A 229 -19.58 0.89 5.12
CA ALA A 229 -20.22 1.35 6.35
C ALA A 229 -21.74 1.49 6.20
N SER A 230 -22.22 2.01 5.07
CA SER A 230 -23.65 2.15 4.78
C SER A 230 -24.34 0.78 4.65
N ILE A 231 -23.71 -0.16 3.95
CA ILE A 231 -24.20 -1.54 3.82
C ILE A 231 -24.23 -2.20 5.21
N PHE A 232 -23.16 -2.08 5.98
CA PHE A 232 -23.08 -2.63 7.33
C PHE A 232 -24.19 -2.10 8.23
N LEU A 233 -24.37 -0.77 8.24
CA LEU A 233 -25.39 -0.12 9.06
C LEU A 233 -26.80 -0.53 8.61
N ALA A 234 -27.06 -0.60 7.30
CA ALA A 234 -28.36 -1.05 6.78
C ALA A 234 -28.66 -2.51 7.16
N LEU A 235 -27.69 -3.40 7.07
CA LEU A 235 -27.85 -4.82 7.40
C LEU A 235 -27.93 -5.11 8.90
N ASN A 236 -27.33 -4.25 9.74
CA ASN A 236 -27.27 -4.43 11.19
C ASN A 236 -28.15 -3.44 11.96
N PHE A 237 -28.93 -2.58 11.29
CA PHE A 237 -29.67 -1.48 11.91
C PHE A 237 -30.50 -1.91 13.12
N LYS A 238 -31.20 -3.05 12.98
CA LYS A 238 -32.05 -3.60 14.05
C LYS A 238 -31.27 -4.27 15.19
N GLN A 239 -29.98 -4.55 15.00
CA GLN A 239 -29.11 -5.22 15.98
C GLN A 239 -28.19 -4.25 16.75
N ILE A 240 -27.90 -3.06 16.21
CA ILE A 240 -26.94 -2.10 16.79
C ILE A 240 -27.34 -1.62 18.19
N GLY A 241 -28.63 -1.37 18.42
CA GLY A 241 -29.11 -0.92 19.73
C GLY A 241 -28.96 -2.03 20.78
N SER A 242 -28.28 -1.70 21.88
CA SER A 242 -28.06 -2.60 23.02
C SER A 242 -28.77 -2.11 24.27
N ASP A 243 -29.51 -3.00 24.92
CA ASP A 243 -30.05 -2.75 26.26
C ASP A 243 -29.15 -3.45 27.29
N VAL A 244 -28.92 -2.80 28.43
CA VAL A 244 -28.08 -3.32 29.51
C VAL A 244 -28.91 -3.47 30.78
N TYR A 245 -28.83 -4.65 31.39
CA TYR A 245 -29.47 -4.98 32.66
C TYR A 245 -28.40 -5.46 33.64
N THR A 246 -28.44 -5.01 34.88
CA THR A 246 -27.46 -5.36 35.92
C THR A 246 -28.18 -5.91 37.13
N PHE A 247 -27.69 -7.00 37.68
CA PHE A 247 -28.30 -7.74 38.78
C PHE A 247 -27.25 -8.09 39.83
N ASP A 248 -27.63 -7.93 41.09
CA ASP A 248 -26.87 -8.38 42.26
C ASP A 248 -27.80 -9.28 43.08
N GLU A 249 -27.60 -10.60 42.97
CA GLU A 249 -28.49 -11.60 43.52
C GLU A 249 -27.76 -12.49 44.52
N THR A 250 -28.40 -12.78 45.65
CA THR A 250 -27.89 -13.71 46.66
C THR A 250 -28.99 -14.69 47.05
N PHE A 251 -28.69 -15.98 46.92
CA PHE A 251 -29.62 -17.06 47.17
C PHE A 251 -29.12 -17.98 48.28
N LYS A 252 -30.01 -18.42 49.17
CA LYS A 252 -29.68 -19.30 50.30
C LYS A 252 -30.69 -20.43 50.45
N VAL A 253 -30.26 -21.69 50.37
CA VAL A 253 -31.13 -22.87 50.51
C VAL A 253 -30.42 -23.99 51.28
N LYS A 254 -31.20 -24.79 52.02
CA LYS A 254 -30.73 -25.93 52.83
C LYS A 254 -30.76 -27.28 52.09
N LYS A 255 -30.30 -27.34 50.84
CA LYS A 255 -30.32 -28.56 50.01
C LYS A 255 -29.13 -28.63 49.07
N ALA A 256 -28.61 -29.85 48.87
CA ALA A 256 -27.47 -30.12 47.99
C ALA A 256 -27.73 -29.90 46.48
N SER A 257 -28.99 -29.90 46.04
CA SER A 257 -29.37 -29.49 44.69
C SER A 257 -30.57 -28.57 44.77
N SER A 258 -30.42 -27.39 44.15
CA SER A 258 -31.43 -26.33 44.19
C SER A 258 -31.52 -25.65 42.83
N GLU A 259 -32.71 -25.14 42.52
CA GLU A 259 -32.93 -24.23 41.40
C GLU A 259 -33.22 -22.85 42.00
N PHE A 260 -32.41 -21.86 41.64
CA PHE A 260 -32.59 -20.48 42.05
C PHE A 260 -33.13 -19.67 40.89
N ILE A 261 -34.23 -18.95 41.12
CA ILE A 261 -34.90 -18.15 40.11
C ILE A 261 -34.45 -16.70 40.31
N GLY A 262 -33.76 -16.14 39.32
CA GLY A 262 -33.37 -14.74 39.29
C GLY A 262 -34.52 -13.80 38.95
N THR A 263 -34.24 -12.51 39.04
CA THR A 263 -35.19 -11.42 38.78
C THR A 263 -35.57 -11.39 37.30
N SER A 264 -36.87 -11.22 37.02
CA SER A 264 -37.36 -11.11 35.65
C SER A 264 -36.92 -9.81 34.98
N PHE A 265 -36.65 -9.88 33.68
CA PHE A 265 -36.29 -8.73 32.84
C PHE A 265 -36.97 -8.81 31.48
N GLU A 266 -37.21 -7.64 30.89
CA GLU A 266 -37.89 -7.51 29.60
C GLU A 266 -36.89 -7.19 28.50
N LEU A 267 -36.75 -8.10 27.52
CA LEU A 267 -35.99 -7.86 26.31
C LEU A 267 -36.87 -7.16 25.27
N LYS A 268 -36.55 -5.89 24.98
CA LYS A 268 -37.33 -5.06 24.04
C LYS A 268 -36.78 -5.15 22.61
N GLY A 269 -37.68 -5.13 21.63
CA GLY A 269 -37.30 -5.08 20.22
C GLY A 269 -38.27 -5.81 19.28
N GLU A 270 -37.93 -5.84 17.99
CA GLU A 270 -38.73 -6.49 16.93
C GLU A 270 -38.07 -7.76 16.36
N VAL A 271 -36.79 -7.98 16.65
CA VAL A 271 -36.00 -9.07 16.08
C VAL A 271 -35.22 -9.76 17.18
N SER A 272 -34.95 -11.06 17.00
CA SER A 272 -34.09 -11.81 17.91
C SER A 272 -32.66 -11.26 17.86
N LYS A 273 -32.08 -11.01 19.03
CA LYS A 273 -30.70 -10.51 19.17
C LYS A 273 -29.88 -11.42 20.08
N THR A 274 -28.57 -11.26 20.04
CA THR A 274 -27.67 -11.90 21.00
C THR A 274 -27.90 -11.32 22.40
N LEU A 275 -27.90 -12.17 23.42
CA LEU A 275 -27.93 -11.78 24.82
C LEU A 275 -26.63 -12.26 25.47
N LEU A 276 -25.76 -11.32 25.82
CA LEU A 276 -24.48 -11.60 26.47
C LEU A 276 -24.63 -11.41 27.98
N LEU A 277 -24.36 -12.46 28.75
CA LEU A 277 -24.21 -12.41 30.21
C LEU A 277 -22.73 -12.30 30.54
N GLU A 278 -22.36 -11.28 31.31
CA GLU A 278 -21.03 -11.13 31.90
C GLU A 278 -21.18 -10.93 33.40
N GLY A 279 -20.49 -11.70 34.23
CA GLY A 279 -20.68 -11.61 35.68
C GLY A 279 -19.61 -12.28 36.51
N ILE A 280 -19.80 -12.19 37.82
CA ILE A 280 -19.03 -12.81 38.87
C ILE A 280 -19.98 -13.70 39.66
N SER A 281 -19.59 -14.96 39.84
CA SER A 281 -20.33 -15.94 40.60
C SER A 281 -19.47 -16.45 41.75
N GLU A 282 -20.04 -16.50 42.95
CA GLU A 282 -19.40 -16.90 44.20
C GLU A 282 -20.24 -17.96 44.92
N SER A 283 -19.62 -19.07 45.32
CA SER A 283 -20.24 -20.06 46.20
C SER A 283 -19.61 -19.96 47.58
N LYS A 284 -20.44 -20.03 48.61
CA LYS A 284 -19.97 -20.21 49.99
C LYS A 284 -20.16 -21.65 50.44
N ASN A 285 -19.22 -22.07 51.28
CA ASN A 285 -19.06 -23.37 51.94
C ASN A 285 -18.60 -24.55 51.06
N TYR A 286 -18.96 -24.65 49.77
CA TYR A 286 -18.65 -25.83 48.94
C TYR A 286 -18.47 -25.53 47.44
N PRO A 287 -17.62 -26.27 46.71
CA PRO A 287 -17.61 -26.22 45.25
C PRO A 287 -18.88 -26.87 44.69
N LEU A 288 -19.48 -26.27 43.67
CA LEU A 288 -20.77 -26.67 43.09
C LEU A 288 -20.64 -26.85 41.58
N PHE A 289 -21.48 -27.69 40.97
CA PHE A 289 -21.73 -27.62 39.53
C PHE A 289 -22.86 -26.64 39.30
N LEU A 290 -22.64 -25.65 38.45
CA LEU A 290 -23.61 -24.63 38.09
C LEU A 290 -24.02 -24.81 36.62
N GLU A 291 -25.32 -24.80 36.37
CA GLU A 291 -25.93 -24.72 35.05
C GLU A 291 -26.85 -23.49 35.03
N ILE A 292 -26.76 -22.69 33.98
CA ILE A 292 -27.57 -21.47 33.83
C ILE A 292 -28.59 -21.73 32.73
N LYS A 293 -29.86 -21.48 33.03
CA LYS A 293 -30.98 -21.59 32.09
C LYS A 293 -31.61 -20.22 31.91
N LEU A 294 -31.87 -19.84 30.67
CA LEU A 294 -32.67 -18.68 30.31
C LEU A 294 -34.07 -19.17 29.96
N VAL A 295 -35.09 -18.69 30.68
CA VAL A 295 -36.47 -19.16 30.56
C VAL A 295 -37.37 -18.03 30.09
N ASN A 296 -38.09 -18.23 29.00
CA ASN A 296 -39.14 -17.31 28.55
C ASN A 296 -40.41 -17.53 29.37
N GLU A 297 -40.90 -16.49 30.07
CA GLU A 297 -42.04 -16.61 30.98
C GLU A 297 -43.38 -16.87 30.29
N LYS A 298 -43.49 -16.52 29.01
CA LYS A 298 -44.71 -16.67 28.22
C LYS A 298 -44.78 -18.02 27.51
N THR A 299 -43.66 -18.48 26.95
CA THR A 299 -43.62 -19.70 26.14
C THR A 299 -43.06 -20.91 26.88
N ASN A 300 -42.46 -20.72 28.06
CA ASN A 300 -41.68 -21.72 28.78
C ASN A 300 -40.54 -22.33 27.96
N ALA A 301 -40.09 -21.65 26.89
CA ALA A 301 -38.92 -22.06 26.15
C ALA A 301 -37.67 -21.88 27.03
N VAL A 302 -36.83 -22.91 27.09
CA VAL A 302 -35.62 -22.94 27.91
C VAL A 302 -34.39 -23.03 27.02
N ILE A 303 -33.45 -22.10 27.20
CA ILE A 303 -32.12 -22.15 26.62
C ILE A 303 -31.13 -22.40 27.74
N GLN A 304 -30.44 -23.54 27.73
CA GLN A 304 -29.55 -23.97 28.81
C GLN A 304 -28.08 -23.96 28.39
N THR A 305 -27.19 -23.64 29.32
CA THR A 305 -25.74 -23.76 29.14
C THR A 305 -25.27 -25.17 29.46
N ASN A 306 -24.01 -25.50 29.10
CA ASN A 306 -23.36 -26.66 29.70
C ASN A 306 -23.09 -26.39 31.19
N SER A 307 -23.09 -27.43 32.01
CA SER A 307 -22.70 -27.33 33.43
C SER A 307 -21.20 -27.10 33.57
N PHE A 308 -20.79 -26.30 34.55
CA PHE A 308 -19.38 -26.02 34.86
C PHE A 308 -19.12 -26.11 36.36
N VAL A 309 -17.84 -26.30 36.72
CA VAL A 309 -17.42 -26.37 38.12
C VAL A 309 -17.21 -24.96 38.66
N HIS A 310 -17.97 -24.66 39.70
CA HIS A 310 -17.94 -23.45 40.48
C HIS A 310 -17.13 -23.70 41.75
N GLU A 311 -16.03 -22.97 41.94
CA GLU A 311 -15.12 -23.19 43.06
C GLU A 311 -15.60 -22.46 44.31
N TYR A 312 -15.34 -23.06 45.48
CA TYR A 312 -15.64 -22.45 46.78
C TYR A 312 -14.70 -21.27 47.03
N ASN A 313 -15.24 -20.16 47.53
CA ASN A 313 -14.45 -18.97 47.89
C ASN A 313 -13.77 -19.12 49.26
N ASP A 314 -12.75 -19.98 49.38
CA ASP A 314 -11.91 -20.12 50.57
C ASP A 314 -10.64 -19.25 50.56
N ILE A 315 -10.15 -18.88 49.36
CA ILE A 315 -8.90 -18.13 49.15
C ILE A 315 -9.13 -16.78 48.43
N ASN A 316 -10.32 -16.17 48.56
CA ASN A 316 -10.69 -14.93 47.86
C ASN A 316 -10.69 -15.04 46.32
N TYR A 317 -11.13 -16.19 45.79
CA TYR A 317 -11.35 -16.42 44.37
C TYR A 317 -12.84 -16.39 44.03
N ALA A 318 -13.16 -15.89 42.84
CA ALA A 318 -14.49 -15.96 42.26
C ALA A 318 -14.43 -16.49 40.82
N ARG A 319 -15.58 -16.90 40.25
CA ARG A 319 -15.65 -17.27 38.84
C ARG A 319 -16.21 -16.13 38.02
N GLY A 320 -15.41 -15.64 37.08
CA GLY A 320 -15.88 -14.78 36.01
C GLY A 320 -16.67 -15.61 35.01
N LEU A 321 -17.90 -15.20 34.74
CA LEU A 321 -18.84 -15.85 33.83
C LEU A 321 -18.97 -15.01 32.56
N THR A 322 -18.91 -15.67 31.41
CA THR A 322 -19.37 -15.09 30.14
C THR A 322 -20.21 -16.12 29.41
N VAL A 323 -21.49 -15.80 29.19
CA VAL A 323 -22.44 -16.64 28.45
C VAL A 323 -23.00 -15.86 27.28
N ASP A 324 -22.83 -16.39 26.07
CA ASP A 324 -23.44 -15.83 24.87
C ASP A 324 -24.69 -16.66 24.55
N PHE A 325 -25.86 -16.12 24.88
CA PHE A 325 -27.15 -16.68 24.47
C PHE A 325 -27.50 -16.18 23.08
N CYS A 326 -27.46 -17.08 22.11
CA CYS A 326 -27.67 -16.69 20.73
C CYS A 326 -29.16 -16.47 20.39
N ARG A 327 -29.46 -15.36 19.69
CA ARG A 327 -30.76 -15.06 19.04
C ARG A 327 -31.98 -15.25 19.97
N VAL A 328 -31.92 -14.61 21.12
CA VAL A 328 -33.05 -14.55 22.06
C VAL A 328 -34.12 -13.61 21.51
N GLU A 329 -35.36 -14.10 21.41
CA GLU A 329 -36.51 -13.31 20.98
C GLU A 329 -36.86 -12.22 22.02
N PRO A 330 -37.45 -11.09 21.60
CA PRO A 330 -38.02 -10.13 22.53
C PRO A 330 -39.09 -10.77 23.42
N GLY A 331 -39.08 -10.45 24.72
CA GLY A 331 -39.99 -11.07 25.69
C GLY A 331 -39.55 -10.86 27.12
N ILE A 332 -40.31 -11.43 28.06
CA ILE A 332 -39.98 -11.40 29.48
C ILE A 332 -39.29 -12.72 29.83
N TYR A 333 -38.12 -12.61 30.45
CA TYR A 333 -37.25 -13.72 30.79
C TYR A 333 -36.79 -13.64 32.24
N HIS A 334 -36.45 -14.77 32.81
CA HIS A 334 -35.62 -14.86 34.01
C HIS A 334 -34.52 -15.90 33.81
N LEU A 335 -33.47 -15.81 34.62
CA LEU A 335 -32.44 -16.84 34.70
C LEU A 335 -32.80 -17.83 35.80
N VAL A 336 -32.48 -19.10 35.56
CA VAL A 336 -32.53 -20.17 36.56
C VAL A 336 -31.13 -20.72 36.73
N PHE A 337 -30.61 -20.62 37.95
CA PHE A 337 -29.31 -21.15 38.34
C PHE A 337 -29.53 -22.50 39.00
N VAL A 338 -29.12 -23.56 38.34
CA VAL A 338 -29.26 -24.94 38.82
C VAL A 338 -27.95 -25.40 39.43
N THR A 339 -27.97 -25.73 40.71
CA THR A 339 -26.80 -26.22 41.44
C THR A 339 -26.89 -27.72 41.70
N SER A 340 -25.74 -28.38 41.63
CA SER A 340 -25.58 -29.79 42.03
C SER A 340 -24.19 -30.05 42.62
N LEU A 341 -24.08 -31.09 43.45
CA LEU A 341 -22.84 -31.56 44.05
C LEU A 341 -22.53 -32.97 43.51
N SER A 342 -21.31 -33.22 43.04
CA SER A 342 -20.93 -34.51 42.43
C SER A 342 -21.14 -35.74 43.33
N ASN A 343 -21.13 -35.55 44.66
CA ASN A 343 -21.13 -36.62 45.65
C ASN A 343 -22.27 -36.53 46.69
N ALA A 344 -23.27 -35.67 46.50
CA ALA A 344 -24.37 -35.51 47.46
C ALA A 344 -25.68 -36.09 46.91
N SER A 345 -26.41 -36.83 47.74
CA SER A 345 -27.80 -37.18 47.44
C SER A 345 -28.67 -35.92 47.38
N ARG A 346 -29.68 -35.92 46.50
CA ARG A 346 -30.54 -34.76 46.22
C ARG A 346 -31.20 -34.15 47.47
N ASP A 347 -31.43 -34.96 48.50
CA ASP A 347 -32.09 -34.58 49.76
C ASP A 347 -31.13 -34.36 50.93
N MET A 348 -29.81 -34.34 50.69
CA MET A 348 -28.83 -34.04 51.73
C MET A 348 -28.97 -32.58 52.17
N ALA A 349 -29.15 -32.37 53.47
CA ALA A 349 -29.24 -31.04 54.06
C ALA A 349 -27.84 -30.39 54.11
N LEU A 350 -27.58 -29.45 53.20
CA LEU A 350 -26.40 -28.59 53.19
C LEU A 350 -26.83 -27.13 53.08
N ASP A 351 -26.16 -26.24 53.82
CA ASP A 351 -26.35 -24.80 53.70
C ASP A 351 -25.57 -24.28 52.47
N VAL A 352 -26.28 -24.19 51.34
CA VAL A 352 -25.77 -23.66 50.07
C VAL A 352 -26.12 -22.19 49.97
N GLU A 353 -25.10 -21.35 49.75
CA GLU A 353 -25.26 -19.92 49.46
C GLU A 353 -24.55 -19.61 48.14
N LEU A 354 -25.34 -19.09 47.18
CA LEU A 354 -24.90 -18.70 45.84
C LEU A 354 -25.08 -17.19 45.68
N SER A 355 -24.03 -16.53 45.20
CA SER A 355 -23.93 -15.10 45.05
C SER A 355 -23.61 -14.81 43.58
N GLU A 356 -24.50 -14.11 42.87
CA GLU A 356 -24.38 -13.84 41.43
C GLU A 356 -24.45 -12.32 41.20
N ASP A 357 -23.39 -11.73 40.65
CA ASP A 357 -23.34 -10.36 40.17
C ASP A 357 -23.17 -10.39 38.66
N TYR A 358 -24.18 -10.02 37.89
CA TYR A 358 -24.11 -10.14 36.44
C TYR A 358 -24.80 -9.01 35.70
N LYS A 359 -24.25 -8.76 34.52
CA LYS A 359 -24.74 -7.83 33.52
C LYS A 359 -25.20 -8.61 32.31
N LEU A 360 -26.41 -8.35 31.87
CA LEU A 360 -26.95 -8.81 30.59
C LEU A 360 -26.91 -7.67 29.58
N THR A 361 -26.36 -7.94 28.39
CA THR A 361 -26.36 -7.02 27.24
C THR A 361 -27.15 -7.64 26.11
N TYR A 362 -28.30 -7.07 25.76
CA TYR A 362 -29.17 -7.54 24.69
C TYR A 362 -28.99 -6.71 23.44
N GLY A 363 -28.44 -7.30 22.38
CA GLY A 363 -28.04 -6.61 21.15
C GLY A 363 -26.60 -6.14 21.17
N GLY A 364 -26.28 -5.24 20.24
CA GLY A 364 -24.92 -4.90 19.87
C GLY A 364 -24.43 -5.77 18.71
N THR A 365 -23.61 -5.17 17.85
CA THR A 365 -23.05 -5.84 16.67
C THR A 365 -21.53 -5.79 16.75
N SER A 366 -20.88 -6.91 16.45
CA SER A 366 -19.42 -6.94 16.31
C SER A 366 -18.98 -6.19 15.05
N TYR A 367 -18.11 -5.20 15.21
CA TYR A 367 -17.51 -4.44 14.10
C TYR A 367 -16.31 -5.15 13.47
N ILE A 368 -15.86 -6.29 14.01
CA ILE A 368 -14.65 -6.99 13.56
C ILE A 368 -14.72 -7.27 12.05
N LEU A 369 -15.87 -7.74 11.57
CA LEU A 369 -16.05 -8.06 10.16
C LEU A 369 -15.95 -6.80 9.27
N LEU A 370 -16.58 -5.70 9.66
CA LEU A 370 -16.44 -4.42 8.96
C LEU A 370 -14.98 -3.96 8.94
N ILE A 371 -14.31 -4.00 10.10
CA ILE A 371 -12.90 -3.59 10.24
C ILE A 371 -12.00 -4.43 9.33
N SER A 372 -12.15 -5.76 9.32
CA SER A 372 -11.36 -6.65 8.46
C SER A 372 -11.51 -6.31 6.97
N PHE A 373 -12.75 -6.03 6.52
CA PHE A 373 -12.98 -5.61 5.14
C PHE A 373 -12.45 -4.21 4.82
N LEU A 374 -12.51 -3.28 5.77
CA LEU A 374 -11.90 -1.95 5.60
C LEU A 374 -10.38 -2.06 5.45
N VAL A 375 -9.72 -2.88 6.28
CA VAL A 375 -8.27 -3.16 6.15
C VAL A 375 -7.97 -3.80 4.80
N GLY A 376 -8.75 -4.81 4.39
CA GLY A 376 -8.61 -5.45 3.07
C GLY A 376 -8.76 -4.47 1.91
N ALA A 377 -9.71 -3.54 1.99
CA ALA A 377 -9.92 -2.49 1.00
C ALA A 377 -8.71 -1.54 0.90
N ILE A 378 -8.13 -1.13 2.04
CA ILE A 378 -6.94 -0.27 2.07
C ILE A 378 -5.76 -0.97 1.38
N ILE A 379 -5.50 -2.24 1.74
CA ILE A 379 -4.41 -3.03 1.14
C ILE A 379 -4.64 -3.18 -0.36
N LEU A 380 -5.86 -3.54 -0.79
CA LEU A 380 -6.21 -3.69 -2.20
C LEU A 380 -5.95 -2.41 -3.00
N LEU A 381 -6.44 -1.26 -2.53
CA LEU A 381 -6.25 0.02 -3.21
C LEU A 381 -4.78 0.44 -3.22
N TRP A 382 -4.03 0.16 -2.16
CA TRP A 382 -2.59 0.45 -2.09
C TRP A 382 -1.80 -0.35 -3.13
N VAL A 383 -2.08 -1.66 -3.29
CA VAL A 383 -1.44 -2.51 -4.31
C VAL A 383 -1.72 -1.98 -5.71
N TYR A 384 -2.98 -1.63 -6.02
CA TYR A 384 -3.33 -1.08 -7.33
C TYR A 384 -2.69 0.30 -7.58
N ARG A 385 -2.62 1.15 -6.55
CA ARG A 385 -1.91 2.43 -6.63
C ARG A 385 -0.43 2.21 -6.95
N TYR A 386 0.24 1.32 -6.21
CA TYR A 386 1.64 0.97 -6.43
C TYR A 386 1.88 0.49 -7.87
N TRP A 387 1.09 -0.47 -8.35
CA TRP A 387 1.19 -0.93 -9.73
C TRP A 387 0.94 0.17 -10.75
N SER A 388 -0.03 1.05 -10.51
CA SER A 388 -0.29 2.16 -11.43
C SER A 388 0.91 3.09 -11.56
N SER A 389 1.69 3.28 -10.49
CA SER A 389 2.88 4.15 -10.48
C SER A 389 4.16 3.49 -11.01
N GLU A 390 4.14 2.21 -11.37
CA GLU A 390 5.31 1.56 -11.96
C GLU A 390 5.55 2.06 -13.39
N LEU A 391 6.79 2.42 -13.70
CA LEU A 391 7.23 2.91 -15.01
C LEU A 391 6.88 1.97 -16.19
N LYS A 392 6.84 0.65 -15.94
CA LYS A 392 6.42 -0.34 -16.96
C LYS A 392 4.97 -0.16 -17.41
N ASN A 393 4.14 0.50 -16.60
CA ASN A 393 2.76 0.85 -16.93
C ASN A 393 2.63 2.31 -17.42
N LYS A 394 3.73 2.98 -17.84
CA LYS A 394 3.72 4.35 -18.38
C LYS A 394 2.66 4.58 -19.47
N ASP A 395 2.37 3.56 -20.28
CA ASP A 395 1.36 3.60 -21.33
C ASP A 395 -0.04 3.89 -20.80
N PHE A 396 -0.32 3.52 -19.54
CA PHE A 396 -1.52 3.92 -18.84
C PHE A 396 -1.62 5.44 -18.77
N PHE A 397 -0.56 6.14 -18.34
CA PHE A 397 -0.54 7.60 -18.24
C PHE A 397 -0.50 8.31 -19.60
N ILE A 398 0.16 7.72 -20.59
CA ILE A 398 0.21 8.27 -21.95
C ILE A 398 -1.18 8.26 -22.59
N ARG A 399 -1.97 7.20 -22.37
CA ARG A 399 -3.33 7.04 -22.93
C ARG A 399 -4.42 7.77 -22.15
N LEU A 400 -4.09 8.35 -21.00
CA LEU A 400 -5.05 9.11 -20.20
C LEU A 400 -5.16 10.53 -20.75
N ASP A 401 -6.21 10.75 -21.56
CA ASP A 401 -6.62 12.11 -21.95
C ASP A 401 -6.99 12.90 -20.70
N HIS A 402 -7.82 12.32 -19.82
CA HIS A 402 -8.23 12.91 -18.54
C HIS A 402 -8.16 11.89 -17.39
N VAL A 403 -7.62 12.33 -16.24
CA VAL A 403 -7.55 11.51 -15.02
C VAL A 403 -8.87 11.64 -14.23
N ASN A 404 -9.74 10.65 -14.36
CA ASN A 404 -11.00 10.56 -13.63
C ASN A 404 -11.16 9.19 -12.93
N LEU A 405 -12.20 9.04 -12.12
CA LEU A 405 -12.45 7.82 -11.35
C LEU A 405 -12.65 6.60 -12.26
N PHE A 406 -13.33 6.77 -13.40
CA PHE A 406 -13.62 5.71 -14.35
C PHE A 406 -12.36 5.16 -15.03
N SER A 407 -11.41 6.05 -15.35
CA SER A 407 -10.10 5.68 -15.84
C SER A 407 -9.35 4.75 -14.89
N ILE A 408 -9.48 4.98 -13.58
CA ILE A 408 -8.85 4.14 -12.55
C ILE A 408 -9.60 2.83 -12.36
N LEU A 409 -10.92 2.83 -12.40
CA LEU A 409 -11.72 1.59 -12.35
C LEU A 409 -11.41 0.66 -13.54
N LYS A 410 -11.02 1.21 -14.70
CA LYS A 410 -10.58 0.41 -15.85
C LYS A 410 -9.17 -0.15 -15.69
N PHE A 411 -8.30 0.48 -14.89
CA PHE A 411 -6.92 0.04 -14.72
C PHE A 411 -6.87 -1.39 -14.19
N ARG A 412 -6.40 -2.31 -15.04
CA ARG A 412 -6.32 -3.76 -14.75
C ARG A 412 -7.64 -4.36 -14.21
N GLY A 413 -8.79 -3.80 -14.60
CA GLY A 413 -10.10 -4.29 -14.19
C GLY A 413 -10.45 -4.04 -12.71
N LEU A 414 -9.83 -3.04 -12.05
CA LEU A 414 -10.08 -2.71 -10.65
C LEU A 414 -11.57 -2.60 -10.30
N GLY A 415 -12.39 -2.00 -11.18
CA GLY A 415 -13.82 -1.83 -10.93
C GLY A 415 -14.57 -3.17 -10.78
N PHE A 416 -14.17 -4.19 -11.54
CA PHE A 416 -14.73 -5.54 -11.40
C PHE A 416 -14.29 -6.20 -10.09
N VAL A 417 -13.03 -6.03 -9.69
CA VAL A 417 -12.50 -6.54 -8.41
C VAL A 417 -13.21 -5.89 -7.23
N LEU A 418 -13.40 -4.58 -7.25
CA LEU A 418 -14.13 -3.85 -6.20
C LEU A 418 -15.59 -4.28 -6.12
N PHE A 419 -16.24 -4.53 -7.26
CA PHE A 419 -17.61 -5.04 -7.28
C PHE A 419 -17.71 -6.40 -6.58
N ILE A 420 -16.82 -7.35 -6.91
CA ILE A 420 -16.77 -8.66 -6.24
C ILE A 420 -16.49 -8.50 -4.75
N PHE A 421 -15.56 -7.61 -4.39
CA PHE A 421 -15.20 -7.36 -3.00
C PHE A 421 -16.40 -6.89 -2.16
N VAL A 422 -17.16 -5.90 -2.66
CA VAL A 422 -18.37 -5.40 -1.99
C VAL A 422 -19.48 -6.44 -1.96
N ALA A 423 -19.64 -7.22 -3.04
CA ALA A 423 -20.61 -8.32 -3.08
C ALA A 423 -20.28 -9.38 -2.02
N ALA A 424 -19.02 -9.79 -1.90
CA ALA A 424 -18.55 -10.75 -0.90
C ALA A 424 -18.80 -10.23 0.53
N PHE A 425 -18.48 -8.96 0.80
CA PHE A 425 -18.79 -8.32 2.08
C PHE A 425 -20.28 -8.41 2.43
N THR A 426 -21.13 -8.07 1.47
CA THR A 426 -22.59 -8.08 1.64
C THR A 426 -23.09 -9.49 1.93
N VAL A 427 -22.68 -10.48 1.13
CA VAL A 427 -23.09 -11.88 1.29
C VAL A 427 -22.63 -12.45 2.63
N ILE A 428 -21.37 -12.23 3.02
CA ILE A 428 -20.84 -12.73 4.29
C ILE A 428 -21.55 -12.07 5.48
N THR A 429 -21.78 -10.75 5.42
CA THR A 429 -22.52 -10.03 6.48
C THR A 429 -23.95 -10.58 6.61
N VAL A 430 -24.64 -10.80 5.50
CA VAL A 430 -25.98 -11.43 5.51
C VAL A 430 -25.92 -12.84 6.09
N LEU A 431 -24.95 -13.67 5.70
CA LEU A 431 -24.80 -15.04 6.20
C LEU A 431 -24.54 -15.08 7.72
N VAL A 432 -23.69 -14.20 8.23
CA VAL A 432 -23.46 -14.09 9.68
C VAL A 432 -24.75 -13.67 10.40
N ASN A 433 -25.49 -12.71 9.83
CA ASN A 433 -26.75 -12.24 10.38
C ASN A 433 -27.91 -13.22 10.18
N SER A 434 -27.85 -14.16 9.24
CA SER A 434 -28.93 -15.12 8.94
C SER A 434 -28.67 -16.54 9.45
N SER A 435 -27.42 -16.91 9.72
CA SER A 435 -26.99 -18.23 10.22
C SER A 435 -27.86 -18.74 11.37
N THR A 436 -28.67 -19.76 11.09
CA THR A 436 -29.55 -20.41 12.07
C THR A 436 -28.81 -21.36 13.01
N SER A 437 -27.55 -21.69 12.71
CA SER A 437 -26.71 -22.57 13.51
C SER A 437 -25.81 -21.74 14.42
N CYS A 438 -26.38 -21.21 15.49
CA CYS A 438 -25.57 -20.68 16.59
C CYS A 438 -25.81 -21.51 17.85
N LYS A 439 -24.76 -21.69 18.63
CA LYS A 439 -24.80 -22.43 19.89
C LYS A 439 -24.57 -21.45 21.02
N THR A 440 -25.33 -21.59 22.10
CA THR A 440 -25.03 -20.90 23.36
C THR A 440 -23.66 -21.36 23.83
N THR A 441 -22.74 -20.41 24.04
CA THR A 441 -21.39 -20.71 24.52
C THR A 441 -21.21 -20.16 25.92
N ILE A 442 -20.53 -20.92 26.77
CA ILE A 442 -20.14 -20.51 28.10
C ILE A 442 -18.63 -20.56 28.22
N SER A 443 -18.04 -19.51 28.78
CA SER A 443 -16.64 -19.46 29.17
C SER A 443 -16.52 -18.98 30.60
N THR A 444 -15.71 -19.68 31.39
CA THR A 444 -15.47 -19.39 32.79
C THR A 444 -13.99 -19.13 33.02
N ASN A 445 -13.66 -18.09 33.79
CA ASN A 445 -12.28 -17.81 34.20
C ASN A 445 -12.24 -17.65 35.72
N THR A 446 -11.14 -18.03 36.36
CA THR A 446 -10.90 -17.70 37.77
C THR A 446 -10.53 -16.23 37.89
N LEU A 447 -11.17 -15.52 38.82
CA LEU A 447 -10.88 -14.14 39.20
C LEU A 447 -10.33 -14.13 40.62
N GLU A 448 -9.34 -13.29 40.88
CA GLU A 448 -8.72 -13.11 42.19
C GLU A 448 -9.04 -11.71 42.72
N ASP A 449 -9.32 -11.58 44.02
CA ASP A 449 -9.46 -10.29 44.69
C ASP A 449 -8.11 -9.78 45.21
N HIS A 450 -7.63 -8.65 44.66
CA HIS A 450 -6.28 -8.11 44.94
C HIS A 450 -6.22 -7.46 46.31
N THR A 451 -7.37 -7.06 46.82
CA THR A 451 -7.46 -6.39 48.12
C THR A 451 -7.59 -7.38 49.25
N TYR A 452 -7.84 -8.67 48.94
CA TYR A 452 -8.14 -9.73 49.90
C TYR A 452 -9.25 -9.33 50.89
N THR A 453 -10.17 -8.47 50.45
CA THR A 453 -11.29 -7.96 51.26
C THR A 453 -12.55 -8.82 51.09
N GLY A 454 -12.58 -9.68 50.08
CA GLY A 454 -13.77 -10.41 49.64
C GLY A 454 -14.83 -9.50 49.01
N SER A 455 -14.46 -8.28 48.60
CA SER A 455 -15.40 -7.32 47.99
C SER A 455 -15.38 -7.43 46.47
N ARG A 456 -16.58 -7.57 45.89
CA ARG A 456 -16.80 -7.84 44.47
C ARG A 456 -16.19 -6.79 43.53
N GLY A 457 -16.06 -5.55 43.98
CA GLY A 457 -15.47 -4.46 43.20
C GLY A 457 -13.96 -4.57 42.96
N HIS A 458 -13.30 -5.62 43.49
CA HIS A 458 -11.85 -5.78 43.48
C HIS A 458 -11.36 -7.04 42.77
N TYR A 459 -12.25 -7.80 42.13
CA TYR A 459 -11.87 -8.94 41.30
C TYR A 459 -11.29 -8.50 39.94
N TYR A 460 -10.17 -9.11 39.54
CA TYR A 460 -9.54 -8.92 38.22
C TYR A 460 -9.14 -10.26 37.60
N ARG A 461 -8.79 -10.24 36.30
CA ARG A 461 -8.26 -11.42 35.61
C ARG A 461 -6.75 -11.47 35.76
N SER A 462 -6.25 -12.51 36.42
CA SER A 462 -4.81 -12.81 36.43
C SER A 462 -4.38 -13.29 35.04
N TYR A 463 -3.31 -12.70 34.49
CA TYR A 463 -2.65 -13.22 33.31
C TYR A 463 -1.17 -13.43 33.59
N TYR A 464 -0.58 -14.44 32.94
CA TYR A 464 0.85 -14.73 33.01
C TYR A 464 1.48 -14.38 31.67
N ASP A 465 2.45 -13.48 31.69
CA ASP A 465 3.28 -13.13 30.53
C ASP A 465 4.74 -13.53 30.79
N GLU A 466 5.61 -13.47 29.79
CA GLU A 466 7.04 -13.87 29.92
C GLU A 466 7.78 -13.06 31.00
N ASP A 467 7.28 -11.87 31.36
CA ASP A 467 7.81 -10.98 32.41
C ASP A 467 7.22 -11.20 33.82
N GLY A 468 6.27 -12.15 34.00
CA GLY A 468 5.65 -12.49 35.29
C GLY A 468 4.12 -12.40 35.33
N SER A 469 3.54 -12.48 36.54
CA SER A 469 2.09 -12.38 36.76
C SER A 469 1.61 -10.93 36.79
N GLY A 470 0.61 -10.60 35.97
CA GLY A 470 -0.04 -9.28 35.90
C GLY A 470 -1.56 -9.34 36.15
N HIS A 471 -2.18 -8.17 36.26
CA HIS A 471 -3.62 -8.00 36.52
C HIS A 471 -4.24 -7.14 35.44
N LYS A 472 -5.40 -7.54 34.90
CA LYS A 472 -6.14 -6.81 33.87
C LYS A 472 -7.57 -6.50 34.28
#